data_AF-A0A484NLB0-F1
#
_entry.id   AF-A0A484NLB0-F1
#
_cell.length_a   1.000
_cell.length_b   1.000
_cell.length_c   1.000
_cell.angle_alpha   90.00
_cell.angle_beta   90.00
_cell.angle_gamma   90.00
#
_symmetry.space_group_name_H-M   'P 1'
#
loop_
_entity.id
_entity.type
_entity.pdbx_description
1 polymer ?
#
loop_
_entity_poly.entity_id
_entity_poly.type
_entity_poly.pdbx_seq_one_letter_code
_entity_poly.pdbx_strand_id
1 'polypeptide(L)'
;MTRSPRVKYITYYEDSESLPGRRTAVWEIDKANHRNIVRSPVLMRELWLEMWHDIHPDKKSEFVTKEKRGPLRDDDCYWDYGKARCAWAEHCEYRYIFGDVHLGQSCRLRNTSADLLLRYV
;
A
#
# COMPACT_ATOMS: atom_id res chain seq x y z
N MET A 1 5.18 -9.10 20.57
CA MET A 1 5.76 -9.19 19.20
C MET A 1 6.55 -7.92 18.91
N THR A 2 7.86 -7.95 19.10
CA THR A 2 8.76 -6.81 18.85
C THR A 2 9.05 -6.71 17.35
N ARG A 3 8.63 -5.61 16.71
CA ARG A 3 8.89 -5.35 15.29
C ARG A 3 10.39 -5.08 15.08
N SER A 4 11.05 -5.84 14.21
CA SER A 4 12.42 -5.54 13.78
C SER A 4 12.44 -4.26 12.93
N PRO A 5 13.26 -3.25 13.28
CA PRO A 5 13.33 -1.94 12.60
C PRO A 5 14.04 -1.98 11.24
N ARG A 6 14.60 -3.14 10.83
CA ARG A 6 15.41 -3.27 9.60
C ARG A 6 14.67 -3.81 8.38
N VAL A 7 13.42 -4.26 8.55
CA VAL A 7 12.64 -4.80 7.42
C VAL A 7 11.83 -3.66 6.84
N LYS A 8 12.30 -3.12 5.70
CA LYS A 8 11.49 -2.26 4.85
C LYS A 8 10.26 -3.08 4.45
N TYR A 9 9.06 -2.59 4.75
CA TYR A 9 7.82 -3.19 4.29
C TYR A 9 7.73 -2.91 2.78
N ILE A 10 8.24 -3.84 1.98
CA ILE A 10 8.39 -3.66 0.54
C ILE A 10 7.23 -4.41 -0.12
N THR A 11 6.34 -3.67 -0.77
CA THR A 11 5.61 -4.21 -1.91
C THR A 11 6.52 -4.08 -3.11
N TYR A 12 7.18 -5.16 -3.52
CA TYR A 12 8.00 -5.18 -4.73
C TYR A 12 7.07 -5.35 -5.93
N TYR A 13 7.26 -4.51 -6.94
CA TYR A 13 6.56 -4.59 -8.21
C TYR A 13 7.63 -4.64 -9.31
N GLU A 14 7.70 -5.78 -9.98
CA GLU A 14 8.43 -5.94 -11.23
C GLU A 14 7.43 -6.29 -12.31
N ASP A 15 7.43 -5.51 -13.39
CA ASP A 15 6.88 -5.93 -14.67
C ASP A 15 8.03 -6.22 -15.65
N SER A 16 7.99 -7.39 -16.29
CA SER A 16 8.94 -7.73 -17.34
C SER A 16 8.27 -8.55 -18.43
N GLU A 17 8.84 -8.49 -19.64
CA GLU A 17 8.51 -9.46 -20.69
C GLU A 17 9.15 -10.81 -20.31
N SER A 18 8.36 -11.70 -19.74
CA SER A 18 8.81 -13.02 -19.32
C SER A 18 8.83 -14.02 -20.48
N LEU A 19 7.89 -13.87 -21.42
CA LEU A 19 7.79 -14.65 -22.65
C LEU A 19 7.56 -13.69 -23.82
N PRO A 20 7.96 -14.04 -25.06
CA PRO A 20 7.72 -13.21 -26.23
C PRO A 20 6.24 -12.82 -26.35
N GLY A 21 5.94 -11.53 -26.25
CA GLY A 21 4.58 -10.99 -26.32
C GLY A 21 3.71 -11.22 -25.07
N ARG A 22 4.27 -11.69 -23.94
CA ARG A 22 3.57 -11.75 -22.66
C ARG A 22 4.32 -10.95 -21.60
N ARG A 23 3.63 -9.98 -21.02
CA ARG A 23 4.09 -9.24 -19.85
C ARG A 23 3.58 -9.92 -18.59
N THR A 24 4.41 -9.97 -17.56
CA THR A 24 4.05 -10.51 -16.24
C THR A 24 4.37 -9.47 -15.18
N ALA A 25 3.40 -9.21 -14.31
CA ALA A 25 3.57 -8.37 -13.13
C ALA A 25 3.61 -9.25 -11.87
N VAL A 26 4.59 -9.05 -11.00
CA VAL A 26 4.75 -9.82 -9.75
C VAL A 26 4.59 -8.90 -8.54
N TRP A 27 3.89 -9.38 -7.51
CA TRP A 27 3.77 -8.70 -6.22
C TRP A 27 4.52 -9.48 -5.14
N GLU A 28 5.43 -8.82 -4.45
CA GLU A 28 5.97 -9.34 -3.18
C GLU A 28 5.23 -8.69 -2.02
N ILE A 29 4.75 -9.48 -1.05
CA ILE A 29 4.03 -8.98 0.12
C ILE A 29 4.70 -9.49 1.38
N ASP A 30 5.33 -8.57 2.11
CA ASP A 30 5.99 -8.88 3.36
C ASP A 30 5.02 -9.31 4.46
N LYS A 31 5.45 -10.31 5.25
CA LYS A 31 4.78 -10.78 6.47
C LYS A 31 3.32 -11.23 6.27
N ALA A 32 2.95 -11.59 5.03
CA ALA A 32 1.67 -12.21 4.75
C ALA A 32 1.69 -13.68 5.20
N ASN A 33 0.78 -14.06 6.09
CA ASN A 33 0.61 -15.45 6.47
C ASN A 33 -0.03 -16.20 5.31
N HIS A 34 0.61 -17.27 4.82
CA HIS A 34 0.15 -18.01 3.63
C HIS A 34 -1.28 -18.56 3.76
N ARG A 35 -1.69 -19.01 4.96
CA ARG A 35 -3.05 -19.52 5.21
C ARG A 35 -4.09 -18.41 5.34
N ASN A 36 -3.67 -17.22 5.75
CA ASN A 36 -4.55 -16.08 6.01
C ASN A 36 -4.27 -14.92 5.04
N ILE A 37 -3.78 -15.23 3.85
CA ILE A 37 -3.32 -14.20 2.91
C ILE A 37 -4.47 -13.27 2.49
N VAL A 38 -5.68 -13.82 2.33
CA VAL A 38 -6.91 -13.08 2.02
C VAL A 38 -7.38 -12.15 3.17
N ARG A 39 -6.83 -12.31 4.37
CA ARG A 39 -7.04 -11.38 5.49
C ARG A 39 -5.99 -10.28 5.54
N SER A 40 -4.98 -10.32 4.66
CA SER A 40 -3.99 -9.26 4.57
C SER A 40 -4.63 -8.02 3.95
N PRO A 41 -4.69 -6.89 4.69
CA PRO A 41 -5.26 -5.65 4.15
C PRO A 41 -4.44 -5.12 2.96
N VAL A 42 -3.13 -5.39 2.95
CA VAL A 42 -2.23 -5.02 1.84
C VAL A 42 -2.60 -5.79 0.58
N LEU A 43 -2.77 -7.12 0.66
CA LEU A 43 -3.16 -7.92 -0.50
C LEU A 43 -4.52 -7.47 -1.05
N MET A 44 -5.52 -7.36 -0.17
CA MET A 44 -6.88 -7.04 -0.60
C MET A 44 -6.99 -5.66 -1.24
N ARG A 45 -6.20 -4.68 -0.78
CA ARG A 45 -6.11 -3.37 -1.42
C ARG A 45 -5.52 -3.47 -2.82
N GLU A 46 -4.38 -4.14 -2.98
CA GLU A 46 -3.72 -4.26 -4.28
C GLU A 46 -4.58 -5.02 -5.29
N LEU A 47 -5.24 -6.10 -4.84
CA LEU A 47 -6.19 -6.86 -5.65
C LEU A 47 -7.37 -6.00 -6.10
N TRP A 48 -7.99 -5.25 -5.17
CA TRP A 48 -9.11 -4.38 -5.51
C TRP A 48 -8.72 -3.28 -6.50
N LEU A 49 -7.54 -2.68 -6.36
CA LEU A 49 -7.04 -1.65 -7.27
C LEU A 49 -6.77 -2.20 -8.67
N GLU A 50 -6.17 -3.39 -8.78
CA GLU A 50 -5.95 -4.03 -10.09
C GLU A 50 -7.29 -4.29 -10.79
N MET A 51 -8.26 -4.85 -10.06
CA MET A 51 -9.60 -5.07 -10.59
C MET A 51 -10.27 -3.76 -11.03
N TRP A 52 -10.12 -2.68 -10.25
CA TRP A 52 -10.70 -1.38 -10.57
C TRP A 52 -10.11 -0.76 -11.84
N HIS A 53 -8.79 -0.83 -12.00
CA HIS A 53 -8.09 -0.40 -13.21
C HIS A 53 -8.50 -1.23 -14.42
N ASP A 54 -8.62 -2.55 -14.26
CA ASP A 54 -8.99 -3.43 -15.37
C ASP A 54 -10.40 -3.21 -15.89
N ILE A 55 -11.32 -2.81 -15.02
CA ILE A 55 -12.72 -2.49 -15.36
C ILE A 55 -12.83 -1.08 -15.97
N HIS A 56 -11.84 -0.21 -15.76
CA HIS A 56 -11.94 1.17 -16.24
C HIS A 56 -11.83 1.24 -17.78
N PRO A 57 -12.77 1.96 -18.43
CA PRO A 57 -12.82 2.03 -19.89
C PRO A 57 -11.63 2.75 -20.51
N ASP A 58 -10.99 3.65 -19.75
CA ASP A 58 -9.91 4.53 -20.23
C ASP A 58 -8.51 4.09 -19.79
N LYS A 59 -8.32 2.83 -19.40
CA LYS A 59 -7.03 2.33 -18.92
C LYS A 59 -5.94 2.44 -19.99
N LYS A 60 -4.82 3.08 -19.65
CA LYS A 60 -3.72 3.37 -20.59
C LYS A 60 -2.63 2.30 -20.59
N SER A 61 -2.53 1.50 -19.53
CA SER A 61 -1.54 0.44 -19.37
C SER A 61 -2.23 -0.91 -19.17
N GLU A 62 -1.50 -2.00 -19.42
CA GLU A 62 -2.01 -3.36 -19.14
C GLU A 62 -2.05 -3.67 -17.64
N PHE A 63 -1.21 -3.00 -16.84
CA PHE A 63 -1.14 -3.16 -15.39
C PHE A 63 -1.10 -1.80 -14.71
N VAL A 64 -1.45 -1.73 -13.43
CA VAL A 64 -1.36 -0.46 -12.69
C VAL A 64 0.10 -0.10 -12.40
N THR A 65 0.53 1.10 -12.78
CA THR A 65 1.88 1.60 -12.47
C THR A 65 2.04 1.82 -10.96
N LYS A 66 3.07 1.21 -10.36
CA LYS A 66 3.28 1.20 -8.89
C LYS A 66 4.53 1.93 -8.41
N GLU A 67 5.23 2.63 -9.31
CA GLU A 67 6.52 3.28 -9.06
C GLU A 67 6.49 4.29 -7.89
N LYS A 68 5.33 4.88 -7.56
CA LYS A 68 5.15 5.79 -6.42
C LYS A 68 3.72 5.74 -5.84
N ARG A 69 3.28 4.59 -5.30
CA ARG A 69 1.99 4.54 -4.58
C ARG A 69 2.19 4.82 -3.09
N GLY A 70 1.68 5.96 -2.65
CA GLY A 70 1.61 6.29 -1.22
C GLY A 70 0.45 5.60 -0.50
N PRO A 71 0.36 5.76 0.83
CA PRO A 71 -0.70 5.16 1.64
C PRO A 71 -2.10 5.62 1.18
N LEU A 72 -3.06 4.70 1.14
CA LEU A 72 -4.44 4.94 0.69
C LEU A 72 -5.48 4.77 1.80
N ARG A 73 -5.11 4.09 2.88
CA ARG A 73 -5.89 3.95 4.11
C ARG A 73 -5.06 4.36 5.32
N ASP A 74 -5.73 4.68 6.42
CA ASP A 74 -5.06 4.93 7.70
C ASP A 74 -4.20 3.72 8.13
N ASP A 75 -4.63 2.49 7.83
CA ASP A 75 -3.88 1.26 8.11
C ASP A 75 -2.53 1.16 7.36
N ASP A 76 -2.37 1.92 6.27
CA ASP A 76 -1.13 1.97 5.50
C ASP A 76 -0.11 2.94 6.12
N CYS A 77 -0.60 3.88 6.94
CA CYS A 77 0.23 4.77 7.70
C CYS A 77 0.82 4.03 8.90
N TYR A 78 2.13 4.11 9.09
CA TYR A 78 2.79 3.53 10.25
C TYR A 78 3.79 4.49 10.87
N TRP A 79 4.01 4.29 12.17
CA TRP A 79 4.97 5.06 12.94
C TRP A 79 6.40 4.53 12.72
N ASP A 80 7.31 5.41 12.32
CA ASP A 80 8.75 5.16 12.28
C ASP A 80 9.34 5.54 13.64
N TYR A 81 9.63 4.52 14.46
CA TYR A 81 10.20 4.70 15.79
C TYR A 81 11.62 5.29 15.76
N GLY A 82 12.39 5.06 14.70
CA GLY A 82 13.75 5.62 14.59
C GLY A 82 13.75 7.12 14.34
N LYS A 83 12.71 7.63 13.66
CA LYS A 83 12.55 9.06 13.33
C LYS A 83 11.50 9.78 14.16
N ALA A 84 10.87 9.08 15.10
CA ALA A 84 9.78 9.59 15.95
C ALA A 84 8.70 10.35 15.17
N ARG A 85 8.29 9.83 14.00
CA ARG A 85 7.26 10.42 13.15
C ARG A 85 6.55 9.35 12.32
N CYS A 86 5.41 9.69 11.73
CA CYS A 86 4.82 8.82 10.71
C CYS A 86 5.79 8.65 9.52
N ALA A 87 5.95 7.42 9.04
CA ALA A 87 6.94 7.08 8.03
C ALA A 87 6.76 7.86 6.72
N TRP A 88 5.50 8.12 6.35
CA TRP A 88 5.10 8.84 5.15
C TRP A 88 4.66 10.27 5.48
N ALA A 89 5.60 11.15 5.85
CA ALA A 89 5.29 12.50 6.33
C ALA A 89 4.49 13.37 5.32
N GLU A 90 4.61 13.09 4.01
CA GLU A 90 3.86 13.83 2.99
C GLU A 90 2.38 13.43 2.92
N HIS A 91 2.04 12.19 3.29
CA HIS A 91 0.70 11.63 3.08
C HIS A 91 -0.02 11.34 4.39
N CYS A 92 0.73 11.01 5.43
CA CYS A 92 0.22 10.69 6.75
C CYS A 92 0.62 11.77 7.75
N GLU A 93 -0.30 12.10 8.66
CA GLU A 93 -0.08 12.95 9.81
C GLU A 93 -0.30 12.18 11.11
N TYR A 94 0.34 12.66 12.17
CA TYR A 94 0.02 12.20 13.51
C TYR A 94 -1.23 12.94 13.99
N ARG A 95 -2.31 12.20 14.18
CA ARG A 95 -3.60 12.70 14.68
C ARG A 95 -4.14 11.71 15.68
N TYR A 96 -4.01 12.00 16.97
CA TYR A 96 -4.53 11.16 18.05
C TYR A 96 -6.06 11.22 18.14
N ILE A 97 -6.69 10.06 18.31
CA ILE A 97 -8.11 9.93 18.64
C ILE A 97 -8.22 9.13 19.94
N PHE A 98 -9.14 9.52 20.82
CA PHE A 98 -9.35 8.82 22.08
C PHE A 98 -9.67 7.35 21.83
N GLY A 99 -8.85 6.46 22.40
CA GLY A 99 -8.89 5.02 22.15
C GLY A 99 -7.69 4.49 21.36
N ASP A 100 -6.84 5.36 20.81
CA ASP A 100 -5.56 4.96 20.26
C ASP A 100 -4.63 4.48 21.39
N VAL A 101 -4.22 3.21 21.31
CA VAL A 101 -3.33 2.56 22.29
C VAL A 101 -1.87 2.65 21.86
N HIS A 102 -1.60 2.76 20.56
CA HIS A 102 -0.22 2.81 20.02
C HIS A 102 0.00 3.96 19.03
N LEU A 103 1.24 4.45 18.94
CA LEU A 103 1.60 5.59 18.06
C LEU A 103 1.24 5.34 16.58
N GLY A 104 1.29 4.08 16.13
CA GLY A 104 0.87 3.72 14.78
C GLY A 104 -0.62 3.93 14.49
N GLN A 105 -1.50 3.77 15.49
CA GLN A 105 -2.96 3.97 15.37
C GLN A 105 -3.26 5.45 15.18
N SER A 106 -2.42 6.30 15.76
CA SER A 106 -2.49 7.75 15.61
C SER A 106 -1.91 8.26 14.30
N CYS A 107 -1.23 7.43 13.48
CA CYS A 107 -0.84 7.85 12.14
C CYS A 107 -2.01 7.65 11.18
N ARG A 108 -2.50 8.74 10.58
CA ARG A 108 -3.68 8.76 9.72
C ARG A 108 -3.41 9.56 8.45
N LEU A 109 -4.20 9.35 7.41
CA LEU A 109 -4.06 10.07 6.15
C LEU A 109 -4.49 11.54 6.27
N ARG A 110 -3.73 12.41 5.59
CA ARG A 110 -4.00 13.85 5.52
C ARG A 110 -5.18 14.18 4.59
N ASN A 111 -5.25 13.53 3.43
CA ASN A 111 -6.30 13.75 2.43
C ASN A 111 -7.17 12.50 2.26
N THR A 112 -8.48 12.70 2.16
CA THR A 112 -9.46 11.64 1.93
C THR A 112 -9.25 10.99 0.57
N SER A 113 -9.44 9.67 0.55
CA SER A 113 -9.05 8.72 -0.50
C SER A 113 -9.61 8.95 -1.90
N ALA A 114 -10.67 9.75 -2.07
CA ALA A 114 -11.36 9.89 -3.37
C ALA A 114 -10.48 10.54 -4.46
N ASP A 115 -9.82 11.65 -4.14
CA ASP A 115 -8.94 12.36 -5.10
C ASP A 115 -7.68 11.57 -5.45
N LEU A 116 -7.23 10.68 -4.56
CA LEU A 116 -6.08 9.82 -4.79
C LEU A 116 -6.45 8.65 -5.72
N LEU A 117 -7.64 8.05 -5.55
CA LEU A 117 -8.09 6.92 -6.38
C LEU A 117 -8.24 7.30 -7.86
N LEU A 118 -8.69 8.53 -8.16
CA LEU A 118 -8.79 9.05 -9.53
C LEU A 118 -7.44 9.12 -10.26
N ARG A 119 -6.31 9.18 -9.54
CA ARG A 119 -4.97 9.22 -10.13
C ARG A 119 -4.44 7.84 -10.56
N TYR A 120 -5.14 6.76 -10.18
CA TYR A 120 -4.73 5.38 -10.45
C TYR A 120 -5.65 4.65 -11.44
N VAL A 121 -6.54 5.39 -12.09
CA VAL A 121 -7.27 4.96 -13.30
C VAL A 121 -6.39 5.11 -14.52
#